data_AF-A0A3M1PI15-F1
#
_entry.id   AF-A0A3M1PI15-F1
#
_cell.length_a   1.000
_cell.length_b   1.000
_cell.length_c   1.000
_cell.angle_alpha   90.00
_cell.angle_beta   90.00
_cell.angle_gamma   90.00
#
_symmetry.space_group_name_H-M   'P 1'
#
loop_
_entity.id
_entity.type
_entity.pdbx_description
1 polymer ?
#
loop_
_entity_poly.entity_id
_entity_poly.type
_entity_poly.pdbx_seq_one_letter_code
_entity_poly.pdbx_strand_id
1 'polypeptide(L)'
;MTTLELITSFAFAFVVVGLFFDLDSTVKRIDRRTKRLELCLDLILDRLEIDTPFQLSERIKQIALDPKRKVEAIQLYKEETNVTLREAVDAINVYIAQHQSSSNP
;
A
#
# COMPACT_ATOMS: atom_id res chain seq x y z
N MET A 1 39.87 19.79 13.87
CA MET A 1 39.19 18.49 14.06
C MET A 1 37.67 18.67 13.99
N THR A 2 37.14 19.15 12.86
CA THR A 2 35.69 19.42 12.69
C THR A 2 35.24 19.21 11.25
N THR A 3 36.11 19.54 10.28
CA THR A 3 35.84 19.34 8.85
C THR A 3 35.80 17.86 8.44
N LEU A 4 36.66 17.01 9.02
CA LEU A 4 36.73 15.58 8.70
C LEU A 4 35.47 14.82 9.18
N GLU A 5 35.00 15.10 10.39
CA GLU A 5 33.78 14.51 10.99
C GLU A 5 32.52 14.89 10.22
N LEU A 6 32.49 16.12 9.70
CA LEU A 6 31.36 16.60 8.89
C LEU A 6 31.29 15.84 7.56
N ILE A 7 32.43 15.64 6.90
CA ILE A 7 32.52 14.93 5.62
C ILE A 7 32.12 13.45 5.77
N THR A 8 32.57 12.77 6.82
CA THR A 8 32.23 11.36 7.07
C THR A 8 30.75 11.18 7.38
N SER A 9 30.14 12.09 8.16
CA SER A 9 28.70 12.08 8.42
C SER A 9 27.87 12.29 7.15
N PHE A 10 28.24 13.26 6.31
CA PHE A 10 27.56 13.49 5.02
C PHE A 10 27.73 12.30 4.07
N ALA A 11 28.92 11.70 3.99
CA ALA A 11 29.16 10.51 3.18
C ALA A 11 28.30 9.32 3.65
N PHE A 12 28.21 9.10 4.96
CA PHE A 12 27.36 8.05 5.53
C PHE A 12 25.88 8.29 5.23
N ALA A 13 25.40 9.53 5.38
CA ALA A 13 24.02 9.89 5.04
C ALA A 13 23.72 9.63 3.56
N PHE A 14 24.65 9.94 2.66
CA PHE A 14 24.50 9.69 1.22
C PHE A 14 24.42 8.19 0.90
N VAL A 15 25.26 7.37 1.54
CA VAL A 15 25.22 5.91 1.40
C VAL A 15 23.89 5.35 1.89
N VAL A 16 23.41 5.80 3.04
CA VAL A 16 22.12 5.37 3.59
C VAL A 16 20.97 5.75 2.65
N VAL A 17 20.93 6.99 2.17
CA VAL A 17 19.90 7.47 1.22
C VAL A 17 19.94 6.70 -0.11
N GLY A 18 21.14 6.44 -0.64
CA GLY A 18 21.31 5.60 -1.83
C GLY A 18 20.79 4.19 -1.63
N LEU A 19 21.07 3.59 -0.46
CA LEU A 19 20.58 2.27 -0.09
C LEU A 19 19.05 2.22 -0.01
N PHE A 20 18.42 3.27 0.55
CA PHE A 20 16.96 3.42 0.55
C PHE A 20 16.37 3.53 -0.85
N PHE A 21 17.08 4.19 -1.78
CA PHE A 21 16.62 4.38 -3.16
C PHE A 21 16.61 3.06 -3.96
N ASP A 22 17.52 2.14 -3.66
CA ASP A 22 17.63 0.85 -4.36
C ASP A 22 16.46 -0.10 -4.07
N LEU A 23 15.81 0.01 -2.90
CA LEU A 23 14.64 -0.81 -2.57
C LEU A 23 13.45 -0.55 -3.51
N ASP A 24 13.27 0.68 -3.97
CA ASP A 24 12.15 1.06 -4.82
C ASP A 24 12.26 0.43 -6.23
N SER A 25 13.49 0.22 -6.69
CA SER A 25 13.77 -0.32 -8.03
C SER A 25 13.46 -1.82 -8.16
N THR A 26 13.50 -2.57 -7.06
CA THR A 26 13.27 -4.02 -7.07
C THR A 26 11.78 -4.37 -7.16
N VAL A 27 10.89 -3.48 -6.71
CA VAL A 27 9.43 -3.68 -6.69
C VAL A 27 8.86 -3.81 -8.11
N LYS A 28 9.40 -3.07 -9.08
CA LYS A 28 8.88 -3.03 -10.46
C LYS A 28 9.03 -4.35 -11.24
N ARG A 29 9.84 -5.31 -10.78
CA ARG A 29 9.96 -6.63 -11.43
C ARG A 29 8.90 -7.65 -11.00
N ILE A 30 8.33 -7.49 -9.81
CA ILE A 30 7.37 -8.45 -9.25
C ILE A 30 5.98 -8.28 -9.88
N ASP A 31 5.66 -7.07 -10.31
CA ASP A 31 4.38 -6.64 -10.87
C ASP A 31 3.88 -7.47 -12.06
N ARG A 32 4.79 -8.08 -12.84
CA ARG A 32 4.39 -8.93 -13.99
C ARG A 32 3.91 -10.33 -13.59
N ARG A 33 4.29 -10.82 -12.40
CA ARG A 33 3.84 -12.14 -11.91
C ARG A 33 2.49 -12.05 -11.20
N THR A 34 2.18 -10.90 -10.62
CA THR A 34 0.91 -10.63 -9.92
C THR A 34 -0.28 -10.73 -10.87
N LYS A 35 -0.20 -10.19 -12.09
CA LYS A 35 -1.32 -10.21 -13.05
C LYS A 35 -1.85 -11.60 -13.42
N ARG A 36 -0.97 -12.62 -13.43
CA ARG A 36 -1.40 -14.01 -13.71
C ARG A 36 -2.01 -14.68 -12.48
N LEU A 37 -1.56 -14.28 -11.30
CA LEU A 37 -2.09 -14.75 -10.02
C LEU A 37 -3.46 -14.14 -9.75
N GLU A 38 -3.64 -12.83 -9.99
CA GLU A 38 -4.93 -12.15 -9.93
C GLU A 38 -5.95 -12.82 -10.84
N LEU A 39 -5.61 -13.06 -12.12
CA LEU A 39 -6.53 -13.70 -13.06
C LEU A 39 -6.96 -15.12 -12.62
N CYS A 40 -6.04 -15.88 -12.00
CA CYS A 40 -6.34 -17.22 -11.52
C CYS A 40 -7.15 -17.19 -10.22
N LEU A 41 -6.86 -16.24 -9.32
CA LEU A 41 -7.61 -16.03 -8.08
C LEU A 41 -9.03 -15.59 -8.41
N ASP A 42 -9.20 -14.63 -9.31
CA ASP A 42 -10.50 -14.15 -9.76
C ASP A 42 -11.33 -15.28 -10.37
N LEU A 43 -10.74 -16.14 -11.22
CA LEU A 43 -11.44 -17.29 -11.80
C LEU A 43 -11.82 -18.36 -10.77
N ILE A 44 -11.02 -18.53 -9.71
CA ILE A 44 -11.34 -19.47 -8.63
C ILE A 44 -12.40 -18.87 -7.70
N LEU A 45 -12.33 -17.58 -7.39
CA LEU A 45 -13.28 -16.84 -6.57
C LEU A 45 -14.66 -16.74 -7.25
N ASP A 46 -14.69 -16.41 -8.54
CA ASP A 46 -15.89 -16.39 -9.39
C ASP A 46 -16.58 -17.77 -9.39
N ARG A 47 -15.79 -18.84 -9.50
CA ARG A 47 -16.31 -20.22 -9.44
C ARG A 47 -16.79 -20.64 -8.04
N LEU A 48 -16.36 -19.95 -7.00
CA LEU A 48 -16.78 -20.15 -5.60
C LEU A 48 -17.94 -19.22 -5.20
N GLU A 49 -18.40 -18.33 -6.10
CA GLU A 49 -19.44 -17.33 -5.85
C GLU A 49 -19.11 -16.39 -4.66
N ILE A 50 -17.81 -16.30 -4.33
CA ILE A 50 -17.31 -15.42 -3.27
C ILE A 50 -16.85 -14.13 -3.96
N ASP A 51 -17.75 -13.15 -4.01
CA ASP A 51 -17.41 -11.75 -4.25
C ASP A 51 -16.59 -11.25 -3.03
N THR A 52 -15.29 -11.54 -3.00
CA THR A 52 -14.38 -10.84 -2.10
C THR A 52 -13.59 -9.83 -2.89
N PRO A 53 -14.12 -8.60 -3.09
CA PRO A 53 -13.26 -7.47 -3.34
C PRO A 53 -12.40 -7.35 -2.08
N PHE A 54 -11.15 -7.82 -2.19
CA PHE A 54 -10.07 -7.71 -1.21
C PHE A 54 -10.51 -7.05 0.10
N GLN A 55 -11.11 -7.84 1.00
CA GLN A 55 -11.88 -7.27 2.09
C GLN A 55 -10.91 -6.58 3.06
N LEU A 56 -11.04 -5.26 3.19
CA LEU A 56 -10.37 -4.51 4.24
C LEU A 56 -10.62 -5.21 5.58
N SER A 57 -9.57 -5.34 6.40
CA SER A 57 -9.73 -5.72 7.79
C SER A 57 -10.75 -4.81 8.48
N GLU A 58 -11.58 -5.37 9.37
CA GLU A 58 -12.65 -4.64 10.05
C GLU A 58 -12.13 -3.39 10.80
N ARG A 59 -10.89 -3.46 11.27
CA ARG A 59 -10.17 -2.33 11.85
C ARG A 59 -9.91 -1.22 10.83
N ILE A 60 -9.45 -1.57 9.63
CA ILE A 60 -9.15 -0.59 8.57
C ILE A 60 -10.45 0.07 8.09
N LYS A 61 -11.56 -0.68 7.98
CA LYS A 61 -12.88 -0.14 7.63
C LYS A 61 -13.31 0.99 8.57
N GLN A 62 -13.26 0.75 9.88
CA GLN A 62 -13.65 1.74 10.89
C GLN A 62 -12.81 3.02 10.81
N ILE A 63 -11.51 2.88 10.52
CA ILE A 63 -10.58 4.01 10.44
C ILE A 63 -10.72 4.75 9.10
N ALA A 64 -10.99 4.03 8.01
CA ALA A 64 -11.14 4.60 6.67
C ALA A 64 -12.36 5.52 6.54
N LEU A 65 -13.42 5.27 7.32
CA LEU A 65 -14.62 6.12 7.34
C LEU A 65 -14.39 7.48 8.01
N ASP A 66 -13.37 7.63 8.85
CA ASP A 66 -13.01 8.92 9.43
C ASP A 66 -12.10 9.70 8.45
N PRO A 67 -12.53 10.86 7.91
CA PRO A 67 -11.73 11.65 6.98
C PRO A 67 -10.41 12.13 7.59
N LYS A 68 -10.32 12.27 8.92
CA LYS A 68 -9.09 12.66 9.61
C LYS A 68 -8.08 11.51 9.75
N ARG A 69 -8.55 10.26 9.61
CA ARG A 69 -7.73 9.05 9.80
C ARG A 69 -7.53 8.23 8.52
N LYS A 70 -7.96 8.76 7.37
CA LYS A 70 -7.70 8.16 6.06
C LYS A 70 -6.22 7.80 5.83
N VAL A 71 -5.30 8.67 6.24
CA VAL A 71 -3.85 8.43 6.09
C VAL A 71 -3.40 7.23 6.94
N GLU A 72 -3.93 7.11 8.16
CA GLU A 72 -3.68 5.97 9.05
C GLU A 72 -4.21 4.67 8.43
N ALA A 73 -5.43 4.69 7.84
CA ALA A 73 -6.00 3.54 7.16
C ALA A 73 -5.15 3.08 5.96
N ILE A 74 -4.64 4.02 5.16
CA ILE A 74 -3.75 3.74 4.02
C ILE A 74 -2.45 3.09 4.50
N GLN A 75 -1.84 3.64 5.55
CA GLN A 75 -0.58 3.13 6.09
C GLN A 75 -0.77 1.72 6.67
N LEU A 76 -1.83 1.50 7.44
CA LEU A 76 -2.15 0.20 8.03
C LEU A 76 -2.44 -0.85 6.95
N TYR A 77 -3.21 -0.49 5.91
CA TYR A 77 -3.47 -1.38 4.77
C TYR A 77 -2.18 -1.76 4.05
N LYS A 78 -1.27 -0.79 3.84
CA LYS A 78 0.04 -1.04 3.24
C LYS A 78 0.89 -1.99 4.07
N GLU A 79 0.87 -1.86 5.40
CA GLU A 79 1.61 -2.73 6.33
C GLU A 79 1.03 -4.15 6.36
N GLU A 80 -0.29 -4.31 6.38
CA GLU A 80 -0.95 -5.62 6.41
C GLU A 80 -0.80 -6.38 5.09
N THR A 81 -0.82 -5.68 3.96
CA THR A 81 -0.91 -6.29 2.62
C THR A 81 0.41 -6.24 1.84
N ASN A 82 1.39 -5.47 2.33
CA ASN A 82 2.67 -5.22 1.65
C ASN A 82 2.53 -4.73 0.20
N VAL A 83 1.44 -4.02 -0.11
CA VAL A 83 1.20 -3.39 -1.42
C VAL A 83 1.97 -2.07 -1.55
N THR A 84 2.02 -1.53 -2.76
CA THR A 84 2.58 -0.19 -2.98
C THR A 84 1.68 0.89 -2.38
N LEU A 85 2.25 2.07 -2.07
CA LEU A 85 1.46 3.18 -1.54
C LEU A 85 0.31 3.58 -2.47
N ARG A 86 0.53 3.49 -3.79
CA ARG A 86 -0.50 3.81 -4.79
C ARG A 86 -1.69 2.86 -4.69
N GLU A 87 -1.42 1.56 -4.62
CA GLU A 87 -2.47 0.53 -4.49
C GLU A 87 -3.21 0.66 -3.16
N ALA A 88 -2.52 0.97 -2.07
CA ALA A 88 -3.16 1.22 -0.78
C ALA A 88 -4.11 2.43 -0.84
N VAL A 89 -3.68 3.54 -1.47
CA VAL A 89 -4.53 4.72 -1.68
C VAL A 89 -5.75 4.36 -2.52
N ASP A 90 -5.56 3.64 -3.63
CA ASP A 90 -6.63 3.25 -4.54
C ASP A 90 -7.67 2.38 -3.81
N ALA A 91 -7.23 1.35 -3.06
CA ALA A 91 -8.11 0.47 -2.29
C ALA A 91 -8.96 1.22 -1.25
N ILE A 92 -8.33 2.09 -0.44
CA ILE A 92 -9.05 2.89 0.57
C ILE A 92 -10.04 3.86 -0.09
N ASN A 93 -9.66 4.49 -1.21
CA ASN A 93 -10.55 5.41 -1.93
C ASN A 93 -11.78 4.71 -2.49
N VAL A 94 -11.61 3.53 -3.10
CA VAL A 94 -12.72 2.72 -3.61
C VAL A 94 -13.67 2.34 -2.48
N TYR A 95 -13.14 1.89 -1.34
CA TYR A 95 -13.93 1.55 -0.17
C TYR A 95 -14.77 2.72 0.35
N ILE A 96 -14.16 3.91 0.49
CA ILE A 96 -14.84 5.13 0.95
C ILE A 96 -15.94 5.54 -0.05
N ALA A 97 -15.65 5.51 -1.35
CA ALA A 97 -16.61 5.90 -2.38
C ALA A 97 -17.84 4.98 -2.43
N GLN A 98 -17.64 3.67 -2.26
CA GLN A 98 -18.73 2.69 -2.15
C GLN A 98 -19.61 2.96 -0.92
N HIS A 99 -19.01 3.24 0.24
CA HIS A 99 -19.75 3.51 1.48
C HIS A 99 -20.48 4.85 1.46
N GLN A 100 -19.91 5.88 0.83
CA GLN A 100 -20.58 7.17 0.65
C GLN A 100 -21.80 7.05 -0.27
N SER A 101 -21.74 6.20 -1.29
CA SER A 101 -22.85 5.96 -2.23
C SER A 101 -24.02 5.20 -1.57
N SER A 102 -23.75 4.30 -0.63
CA SER A 102 -24.79 3.63 0.17
C SER A 102 -25.33 4.49 1.33
N SER A 103 -24.67 5.60 1.67
CA SER A 103 -25.04 6.49 2.78
C SER A 103 -25.93 7.67 2.34
N ASN A 104 -26.18 7.85 1.04
CA ASN A 104 -26.99 8.97 0.53
C ASN A 104 -28.27 8.42 -0.14
N PRO A 105 -29.45 8.49 0.53
CA PRO A 105 -30.72 8.07 -0.05
C PRO A 105 -31.23 9.03 -1.14
#